data_AF-A0A9D1TC86-F1
#
_entry.id   AF-A0A9D1TC86-F1
#
_cell.length_a   1.000
_cell.length_b   1.000
_cell.length_c   1.000
_cell.angle_alpha   90.00
_cell.angle_beta   90.00
_cell.angle_gamma   90.00
#
_symmetry.space_group_name_H-M   'P 1'
#
loop_
_entity.id
_entity.type
_entity.pdbx_description
1 polymer ?
#
loop_
_entity_poly.entity_id
_entity_poly.type
_entity_poly.pdbx_seq_one_letter_code
_entity_poly.pdbx_strand_id
1 'polypeptide(L)'
;MCSRYWIAADDDGELAKIIAALNRKGAPENVKTSGEIFPSDTVPVVANNRQLKARPFAMRWGYSFPDGHPIINARSETAQTKPLFQDGMRRRRCLIPAKCYFEWERRDKERIKYAIRPAHGRILYFAGIYHWEQHSKATFPTFAILTQQAAPEIAFIHERMPVILPAERLRDWLNPRNDARDILQAALRDMEYQRV
;
A
#
# COMPACT_ATOMS: atom_id res chain seq x y z
N MET A 1 8.22 9.91 -1.18
CA MET A 1 7.87 8.56 -0.67
C MET A 1 6.40 8.63 -0.36
N CYS A 2 5.62 7.67 -0.85
CA CYS A 2 4.17 7.78 -0.87
C CYS A 2 3.59 7.90 0.54
N SER A 3 3.01 9.06 0.81
CA SER A 3 2.38 9.44 2.09
C SER A 3 0.94 9.91 1.92
N ARG A 4 0.41 9.86 0.70
CA ARG A 4 -1.00 10.08 0.38
C ARG A 4 -1.41 9.21 -0.79
N TYR A 5 -2.60 8.65 -0.71
CA TYR A 5 -3.23 8.01 -1.85
C TYR A 5 -4.74 8.20 -1.82
N TRP A 6 -5.41 7.85 -2.91
CA TRP A 6 -6.85 8.04 -3.06
C TRP A 6 -7.59 6.71 -3.18
N ILE A 7 -8.71 6.59 -2.47
CA ILE A 7 -9.70 5.53 -2.64
C ILE A 7 -10.95 6.17 -3.28
N ALA A 8 -11.35 5.70 -4.47
CA ALA A 8 -12.53 6.25 -5.14
C ALA A 8 -13.81 5.89 -4.38
N ALA A 9 -14.72 6.86 -4.21
CA ALA A 9 -15.99 6.69 -3.48
C ALA A 9 -17.07 5.99 -4.32
N ASP A 10 -16.96 6.12 -5.64
CA ASP A 10 -17.92 5.82 -6.68
C ASP A 10 -17.42 4.70 -7.62
N ASP A 11 -16.43 3.90 -7.18
CA ASP A 11 -15.98 2.76 -7.97
C ASP A 11 -17.06 1.66 -7.96
N ASP A 12 -17.59 1.31 -9.13
CA ASP A 12 -18.44 0.13 -9.35
C ASP A 12 -17.63 -1.15 -9.58
N GLY A 13 -16.29 -1.04 -9.55
CA GLY A 13 -15.32 -2.08 -9.85
C GLY A 13 -14.88 -2.95 -8.67
N GLU A 14 -13.61 -3.35 -8.70
CA GLU A 14 -13.05 -4.28 -7.71
C GLU A 14 -12.89 -3.65 -6.32
N LEU A 15 -12.69 -2.33 -6.21
CA LEU A 15 -12.49 -1.65 -4.94
C LEU A 15 -13.78 -1.67 -4.11
N ALA A 16 -14.95 -1.41 -4.73
CA ALA A 16 -16.24 -1.56 -4.06
C ALA A 16 -16.50 -3.01 -3.62
N LYS A 17 -16.11 -4.01 -4.41
CA LYS A 17 -16.25 -5.42 -3.99
C LYS A 17 -15.41 -5.74 -2.76
N ILE A 18 -14.19 -5.18 -2.67
CA ILE A 18 -13.31 -5.30 -1.50
C ILE A 18 -13.97 -4.64 -0.28
N ILE A 19 -14.46 -3.41 -0.42
CA ILE A 19 -15.13 -2.65 0.64
C ILE A 19 -16.41 -3.36 1.11
N ALA A 20 -17.28 -3.79 0.19
CA ALA A 20 -18.50 -4.51 0.52
C ALA A 20 -18.22 -5.84 1.22
N ALA A 21 -17.16 -6.56 0.82
CA ALA A 21 -16.73 -7.78 1.50
C ALA A 21 -16.13 -7.50 2.90
N LEU A 22 -15.51 -6.35 3.11
CA LEU A 22 -15.04 -5.89 4.43
C LEU A 22 -16.24 -5.57 5.34
N ASN A 23 -17.19 -4.77 4.86
CA ASN A 23 -18.35 -4.33 5.63
C ASN A 23 -19.24 -5.51 6.07
N ARG A 24 -19.44 -6.51 5.21
CA ARG A 24 -20.17 -7.75 5.55
C ARG A 24 -19.59 -8.53 6.74
N LYS A 25 -18.33 -8.27 7.11
CA LYS A 25 -17.66 -8.92 8.25
C LYS A 25 -17.69 -8.11 9.54
N GLY A 26 -18.38 -6.96 9.56
CA GLY A 26 -18.36 -6.03 10.70
C GLY A 26 -17.06 -5.25 10.73
N ALA A 27 -16.80 -4.47 9.67
CA ALA A 27 -15.69 -3.52 9.67
C ALA A 27 -15.80 -2.55 10.84
N PRO A 28 -14.70 -2.14 11.49
CA PRO A 28 -14.72 -1.04 12.45
C PRO A 28 -15.34 0.23 11.86
N GLU A 29 -16.04 1.01 12.67
CA GLU A 29 -16.71 2.25 12.21
C GLU A 29 -15.73 3.29 11.65
N ASN A 30 -14.46 3.26 12.08
CA ASN A 30 -13.43 4.23 11.70
C ASN A 30 -12.61 3.85 10.46
N VAL A 31 -13.05 2.86 9.66
CA VAL A 31 -12.37 2.51 8.41
C VAL A 31 -12.67 3.56 7.34
N LYS A 32 -11.64 4.23 6.83
CA LYS A 32 -11.76 5.11 5.67
C LYS A 32 -11.84 4.29 4.39
N THR A 33 -12.98 4.33 3.72
CA THR A 33 -13.27 3.58 2.49
C THR A 33 -13.35 4.44 1.24
N SER A 34 -13.07 5.74 1.34
CA SER A 34 -13.06 6.66 0.21
C SER A 34 -12.28 7.94 0.56
N GLY A 35 -11.93 8.72 -0.46
CA GLY A 35 -11.23 10.00 -0.32
C GLY A 35 -9.72 9.86 -0.24
N GLU A 36 -9.07 10.94 0.22
CA GLU A 36 -7.63 10.98 0.44
C GLU A 36 -7.28 10.25 1.74
N ILE A 37 -6.29 9.36 1.66
CA ILE A 37 -5.82 8.54 2.76
C ILE A 37 -4.48 9.04 3.26
N PHE A 38 -4.35 9.06 4.58
CA PHE A 38 -3.25 9.61 5.34
C PHE A 38 -2.59 8.51 6.18
N PRO A 39 -1.30 8.65 6.55
CA PRO A 39 -0.70 7.86 7.61
C PRO A 39 -1.58 7.82 8.86
N SER A 40 -1.55 6.69 9.55
CA SER A 40 -2.43 6.34 10.68
C SER A 40 -3.90 6.10 10.37
N ASP A 41 -4.38 6.33 9.14
CA ASP A 41 -5.72 5.91 8.78
C ASP A 41 -5.86 4.39 8.80
N THR A 42 -7.03 3.92 9.21
CA THR A 42 -7.42 2.52 9.05
C THR A 42 -8.18 2.36 7.75
N VAL A 43 -7.76 1.42 6.91
CA VAL A 43 -8.22 1.31 5.51
C VAL A 43 -8.42 -0.15 5.08
N PRO A 44 -9.17 -0.39 3.99
CA PRO A 44 -9.28 -1.71 3.38
C PRO A 44 -7.93 -2.19 2.82
N VAL A 45 -7.48 -3.36 3.26
CA VAL A 45 -6.26 -4.02 2.78
C VAL A 45 -6.59 -5.48 2.48
N VAL A 46 -6.07 -6.02 1.38
CA VAL A 46 -6.25 -7.44 1.03
C VAL A 46 -5.04 -8.22 1.53
N ALA A 47 -5.28 -9.24 2.36
CA ALA A 47 -4.26 -10.13 2.88
C ALA A 47 -4.78 -11.57 2.97
N ASN A 48 -3.90 -12.52 3.29
CA ASN A 48 -4.31 -13.89 3.53
C ASN A 48 -4.86 -14.07 4.95
N ASN A 49 -5.98 -14.78 5.07
CA ASN A 49 -6.45 -15.30 6.35
C ASN A 49 -5.62 -16.53 6.80
N ARG A 50 -5.97 -17.13 7.95
CA ARG A 50 -5.29 -18.33 8.47
C ARG A 50 -5.32 -19.55 7.53
N GLN A 51 -6.25 -19.58 6.57
CA GLN A 51 -6.37 -20.63 5.55
C GLN A 51 -5.68 -20.26 4.22
N LEU A 52 -4.85 -19.21 4.19
CA LEU A 52 -4.18 -18.70 2.99
C LEU A 52 -5.15 -18.28 1.87
N LYS A 53 -6.35 -17.82 2.24
CA LYS A 53 -7.32 -17.25 1.30
C LYS A 53 -7.26 -15.73 1.38
N ALA A 54 -7.10 -15.08 0.23
CA ALA A 54 -7.15 -13.63 0.10
C ALA A 54 -8.51 -13.09 0.57
N ARG A 55 -8.49 -12.15 1.51
CA ARG A 55 -9.67 -11.52 2.10
C ARG A 55 -9.36 -10.05 2.41
N PRO A 56 -10.36 -9.17 2.38
CA PRO A 56 -10.20 -7.82 2.90
C PRO A 56 -10.14 -7.83 4.43
N PHE A 57 -9.34 -6.91 4.96
CA PHE A 57 -9.17 -6.61 6.37
C PHE A 57 -9.07 -5.09 6.56
N ALA A 58 -9.48 -4.60 7.72
CA ALA A 58 -9.18 -3.25 8.16
C ALA A 58 -7.77 -3.26 8.78
N MET A 59 -6.87 -2.44 8.25
CA MET A 59 -5.50 -2.29 8.78
C MET A 59 -5.12 -0.83 8.88
N ARG A 60 -4.35 -0.48 9.91
CA ARG A 60 -3.83 0.87 10.10
C ARG A 60 -2.56 1.09 9.28
N TRP A 61 -2.47 2.21 8.57
CA TRP A 61 -1.28 2.54 7.80
C TRP A 61 -0.17 3.11 8.69
N GLY A 62 0.95 2.42 8.76
CA GLY A 62 2.16 2.83 9.44
C GLY A 62 2.41 2.04 10.71
N TYR A 63 3.63 1.56 10.86
CA TYR A 63 4.06 0.87 12.08
C TYR A 63 4.28 1.90 13.19
N SER A 64 3.75 1.65 14.37
CA SER A 64 3.93 2.57 15.50
C SER A 64 5.40 2.65 15.90
N PHE A 65 5.85 3.86 16.19
CA PHE A 65 7.20 4.14 16.68
C PHE A 65 7.12 5.03 17.94
N PRO A 66 8.04 4.87 18.92
CA PRO A 66 7.95 5.59 20.19
C PRO A 66 7.95 7.12 20.10
N ASP A 67 8.54 7.69 19.05
CA ASP A 67 8.60 9.13 18.81
C ASP A 67 7.29 9.72 18.25
N GLY A 68 6.27 8.88 18.04
CA GLY A 68 4.98 9.27 17.46
C GLY A 68 4.96 9.38 15.93
N HIS A 69 6.10 9.16 15.25
CA HIS A 69 6.19 9.18 13.80
C HIS A 69 6.13 7.75 13.23
N PRO A 70 5.00 7.34 12.63
CA PRO A 70 4.86 5.97 12.19
C PRO A 70 5.75 5.68 10.97
N ILE A 71 6.25 4.45 10.89
CA ILE A 71 6.99 3.97 9.74
C ILE A 71 6.01 3.49 8.66
N ILE A 72 5.77 4.35 7.67
CA ILE A 72 4.72 4.15 6.64
C ILE A 72 5.20 3.45 5.37
N ASN A 73 6.51 3.43 5.12
CA ASN A 73 7.12 2.84 3.95
C ASN A 73 8.31 1.95 4.32
N ALA A 74 8.56 0.92 3.51
CA ALA A 74 9.78 0.12 3.56
C ALA A 74 10.42 0.05 2.17
N ARG A 75 11.75 0.16 2.09
CA ARG A 75 12.48 0.06 0.82
C ARG A 75 12.54 -1.41 0.39
N SER A 76 11.98 -1.74 -0.76
CA SER A 76 11.87 -3.12 -1.25
C SER A 76 13.23 -3.79 -1.39
N GLU A 77 14.28 -3.02 -1.69
CA GLU A 77 15.66 -3.48 -1.88
C GLU A 77 16.28 -4.05 -0.60
N THR A 78 15.80 -3.61 0.58
CA THR A 78 16.39 -3.97 1.88
C THR A 78 15.40 -4.57 2.87
N ALA A 79 14.09 -4.52 2.59
CA ALA A 79 13.04 -4.98 3.50
C ALA A 79 13.22 -6.44 3.95
N GLN A 80 13.77 -7.32 3.12
CA GLN A 80 14.00 -8.73 3.49
C GLN A 80 15.08 -8.93 4.55
N THR A 81 16.03 -8.00 4.70
CA THR A 81 17.16 -8.15 5.64
C THR A 81 17.02 -7.27 6.88
N LYS A 82 16.07 -6.32 6.88
CA LYS A 82 15.81 -5.45 8.03
C LYS A 82 14.95 -6.19 9.08
N PRO A 83 15.39 -6.26 10.35
CA PRO A 83 14.65 -6.98 11.39
C PRO A 83 13.18 -6.62 11.52
N LEU A 84 12.85 -5.34 11.34
CA LEU A 84 11.48 -4.83 11.40
C LEU A 84 10.57 -5.33 10.26
N PHE A 85 11.14 -5.59 9.07
CA PHE A 85 10.37 -5.86 7.84
C PHE A 85 10.48 -7.31 7.36
N GLN A 86 11.51 -8.05 7.78
CA GLN A 86 11.80 -9.40 7.28
C GLN A 86 10.64 -10.39 7.49
N ASP A 87 9.89 -10.29 8.60
CA ASP A 87 8.72 -11.15 8.82
C ASP A 87 7.56 -10.81 7.89
N GLY A 88 7.35 -9.52 7.66
CA GLY A 88 6.46 -8.96 6.65
C GLY A 88 6.71 -9.58 5.27
N MET A 89 7.97 -9.47 4.81
CA MET A 89 8.38 -9.98 3.50
C MET A 89 8.23 -11.50 3.37
N ARG A 90 8.48 -12.26 4.46
CA ARG A 90 8.42 -13.72 4.45
C ARG A 90 7.00 -14.26 4.47
N ARG A 91 6.11 -13.68 5.29
CA ARG A 91 4.82 -14.33 5.64
C ARG A 91 3.61 -13.41 5.67
N ARG A 92 3.81 -12.11 5.83
CA ARG A 92 2.71 -11.16 6.10
C ARG A 92 2.69 -10.07 5.04
N ARG A 93 2.43 -10.52 3.81
CA ARG A 93 2.30 -9.66 2.64
C ARG A 93 0.84 -9.30 2.42
N CYS A 94 0.61 -8.07 1.98
CA CYS A 94 -0.71 -7.54 1.71
C CYS A 94 -0.71 -6.68 0.45
N LEU A 95 -1.91 -6.41 -0.07
CA LEU A 95 -2.17 -5.55 -1.21
C LEU A 95 -3.02 -4.38 -0.74
N ILE A 96 -2.58 -3.16 -1.07
CA ILE A 96 -3.31 -1.94 -0.74
C ILE A 96 -3.92 -1.40 -2.03
N PRO A 97 -5.24 -1.55 -2.23
CA PRO A 97 -5.90 -1.07 -3.42
C PRO A 97 -6.08 0.45 -3.35
N ALA A 98 -5.85 1.14 -4.47
CA ALA A 98 -6.02 2.58 -4.59
C ALA A 98 -6.35 2.98 -6.02
N LYS A 99 -6.81 4.23 -6.21
CA LYS A 99 -7.05 4.83 -7.52
C LYS A 99 -5.78 5.48 -8.09
N CYS A 100 -5.08 6.22 -7.26
CA CYS A 100 -3.82 6.90 -7.53
C CYS A 100 -3.10 7.18 -6.20
N TYR A 101 -1.83 7.58 -6.27
CA TYR A 101 -1.12 8.19 -5.15
C TYR A 101 -0.72 9.63 -5.46
N PHE A 102 -0.36 10.38 -4.41
CA PHE A 102 0.13 11.74 -4.57
C PHE A 102 1.58 11.88 -4.15
N GLU A 103 2.32 12.65 -4.93
CA GLU A 103 3.68 13.10 -4.61
C GLU A 103 3.82 14.59 -4.93
N TRP A 104 4.85 15.22 -4.35
CA TRP A 104 5.12 16.64 -4.52
C TRP A 104 6.49 16.85 -5.15
N GLU A 105 6.50 17.48 -6.31
CA GLU A 105 7.72 18.05 -6.87
C GLU A 105 8.11 19.27 -6.05
N ARG A 106 9.38 19.33 -5.63
CA ARG A 106 9.94 20.49 -4.94
C ARG A 106 10.65 21.37 -5.98
N ARG A 107 10.08 22.53 -6.28
CA ARG A 107 10.68 23.57 -7.12
C ARG A 107 10.94 24.81 -6.27
N ASP A 108 12.19 25.02 -5.87
CA ASP A 108 12.59 26.13 -5.00
C ASP A 108 11.70 26.25 -3.74
N LYS A 109 10.84 27.27 -3.68
CA LYS A 109 9.91 27.54 -2.58
C LYS A 109 8.51 26.94 -2.79
N GLU A 110 8.23 26.37 -3.96
CA GLU A 110 6.94 25.82 -4.33
C GLU A 110 6.92 24.29 -4.24
N ARG A 111 5.75 23.76 -3.87
CA ARG A 111 5.47 22.32 -3.88
C ARG A 111 4.30 22.05 -4.81
N ILE A 112 4.57 21.42 -5.94
CA ILE A 112 3.54 21.09 -6.93
C ILE A 112 3.05 19.68 -6.64
N LYS A 113 1.75 19.52 -6.37
CA LYS A 113 1.12 18.21 -6.13
C LYS A 113 0.83 17.54 -7.46
N TYR A 114 1.15 16.25 -7.54
CA TYR A 114 0.82 15.40 -8.68
C TYR A 114 0.03 14.18 -8.21
N ALA A 115 -1.00 13.80 -8.96
CA ALA A 115 -1.63 12.49 -8.89
C ALA A 115 -0.90 11.55 -9.87
N ILE A 116 -0.51 10.37 -9.39
CA ILE A 116 0.27 9.39 -10.15
C ILE A 116 -0.42 8.03 -10.11
N ARG A 117 -0.46 7.35 -11.26
CA ARG A 117 -1.02 6.00 -11.43
C ARG A 117 -0.34 5.27 -12.59
N PRO A 118 -0.46 3.94 -12.69
CA PRO A 118 -0.05 3.23 -13.91
C PRO A 118 -0.80 3.76 -15.14
N ALA A 119 -0.12 3.84 -16.28
CA ALA A 119 -0.69 4.33 -17.55
C ALA A 119 -1.89 3.49 -18.02
N HIS A 120 -1.93 2.23 -17.60
CA HIS A 120 -3.00 1.29 -17.91
C HIS A 120 -3.63 0.74 -16.63
N GLY A 121 -4.97 0.72 -16.60
CA GLY A 121 -5.75 0.15 -15.51
C GLY A 121 -6.51 1.18 -14.68
N ARG A 122 -7.65 0.74 -14.11
CA ARG A 122 -8.54 1.61 -13.33
C ARG A 122 -8.17 1.68 -11.85
N ILE A 123 -7.48 0.66 -11.33
CA ILE A 123 -7.10 0.45 -9.93
C ILE A 123 -5.62 0.06 -9.92
N LEU A 124 -4.89 0.54 -8.93
CA LEU A 124 -3.54 0.09 -8.63
C LEU A 124 -3.51 -0.68 -7.32
N TYR A 125 -2.54 -1.58 -7.19
CA TYR A 125 -2.32 -2.35 -5.98
C TYR A 125 -0.89 -2.15 -5.49
N PHE A 126 -0.72 -1.45 -4.37
CA PHE A 126 0.60 -1.37 -3.75
C PHE A 126 0.94 -2.72 -3.12
N ALA A 127 2.18 -3.17 -3.33
CA ALA A 127 2.77 -4.22 -2.52
C ALA A 127 3.02 -3.69 -1.11
N GLY A 128 2.42 -4.34 -0.12
CA GLY A 128 2.61 -4.00 1.28
C GLY A 128 3.05 -5.19 2.12
N ILE A 129 3.52 -4.86 3.31
CA ILE A 129 3.84 -5.81 4.37
C ILE A 129 3.16 -5.35 5.66
N TYR A 130 2.69 -6.30 6.45
CA TYR A 130 1.98 -6.00 7.69
C TYR A 130 2.54 -6.80 8.87
N HIS A 131 2.32 -6.30 10.08
CA HIS A 131 2.45 -7.11 11.28
C HIS A 131 1.33 -6.76 12.27
N TRP A 132 1.29 -7.49 13.37
CA TRP A 132 0.38 -7.18 14.47
C TRP A 132 1.14 -6.34 15.47
N GLU A 133 0.48 -5.31 15.97
CA GLU A 133 0.93 -4.52 17.10
C GLU A 133 0.03 -4.76 18.29
N GLN A 134 0.63 -4.67 19.47
CA GLN A 134 -0.07 -4.77 20.73
C GLN A 134 0.05 -3.43 21.44
N HIS A 135 -1.09 -2.80 21.72
CA HIS A 135 -1.17 -1.59 22.54
C HIS A 135 -2.15 -1.84 23.67
N SER A 136 -1.65 -1.80 24.90
CA SER A 136 -2.42 -2.15 26.10
C SER A 136 -3.09 -3.53 25.93
N LYS A 137 -4.43 -3.59 25.89
CA LYS A 137 -5.22 -4.82 25.75
C LYS A 137 -5.70 -5.12 24.32
N ALA A 138 -5.33 -4.31 23.34
CA ALA A 138 -5.75 -4.47 21.95
C ALA A 138 -4.60 -4.94 21.06
N THR A 139 -4.87 -5.91 20.20
CA THR A 139 -3.99 -6.30 19.11
C THR A 139 -4.62 -5.87 17.79
N PHE A 140 -3.90 -5.09 16.99
CA PHE A 140 -4.39 -4.61 15.70
C PHE A 140 -3.33 -4.73 14.61
N PRO A 141 -3.73 -4.92 13.34
CA PRO A 141 -2.78 -5.04 12.25
C PRO A 141 -2.36 -3.65 11.73
N THR A 142 -1.07 -3.45 11.56
CA THR A 142 -0.48 -2.28 10.90
C THR A 142 0.25 -2.70 9.63
N PHE A 143 0.26 -1.85 8.61
CA PHE A 143 0.96 -2.12 7.35
C PHE A 143 1.90 -0.98 6.95
N ALA A 144 2.92 -1.32 6.16
CA ALA A 144 3.79 -0.40 5.47
C ALA A 144 3.78 -0.69 3.97
N ILE A 145 3.85 0.36 3.15
CA ILE A 145 3.90 0.25 1.70
C ILE A 145 5.34 0.04 1.26
N LEU A 146 5.60 -0.96 0.41
CA LEU A 146 6.91 -1.12 -0.20
C LEU A 146 7.16 -0.02 -1.23
N THR A 147 8.38 0.50 -1.24
CA THR A 147 8.81 1.53 -2.19
C THR A 147 10.04 1.05 -2.95
N GLN A 148 10.19 1.52 -4.17
CA GLN A 148 11.32 1.28 -5.07
C GLN A 148 11.81 2.61 -5.66
N GLN A 149 12.91 2.58 -6.41
CA GLN A 149 13.36 3.74 -7.20
C GLN A 149 12.22 4.19 -8.12
N ALA A 150 12.02 5.50 -8.28
CA ALA A 150 11.00 6.02 -9.20
C ALA A 150 11.23 5.58 -10.65
N ALA A 151 10.15 5.49 -11.43
CA ALA A 151 10.25 5.32 -12.87
C ALA A 151 10.81 6.60 -13.50
N PRO A 152 11.61 6.51 -14.59
CA PRO A 152 12.28 7.67 -15.18
C PRO A 152 11.36 8.88 -15.43
N GLU A 153 10.14 8.63 -15.90
CA GLU A 153 9.13 9.62 -16.26
C GLU A 153 8.53 10.38 -15.06
N ILE A 154 8.58 9.83 -13.85
CA ILE A 154 8.08 10.49 -12.61
C ILE A 154 9.22 10.83 -11.64
N ALA A 155 10.46 10.52 -11.98
CA ALA A 155 11.62 10.73 -11.11
C ALA A 155 11.87 12.21 -10.80
N PHE A 156 11.43 13.12 -11.69
CA PHE A 156 11.48 14.55 -11.45
C PHE A 156 10.54 15.01 -10.31
N ILE A 157 9.46 14.26 -10.04
CA ILE A 157 8.51 14.55 -8.96
C ILE A 157 9.09 14.08 -7.62
N HIS A 158 9.58 12.84 -7.56
CA HIS A 158 10.24 12.27 -6.39
C HIS A 158 11.14 11.09 -6.80
N GLU A 159 12.29 10.92 -6.15
CA GLU A 159 13.25 9.81 -6.40
C GLU A 159 12.72 8.38 -6.10
N ARG A 160 11.54 8.25 -5.49
CA ARG A 160 10.99 6.99 -4.97
C ARG A 160 9.52 6.91 -5.33
N MET A 161 9.06 5.71 -5.64
CA MET A 161 7.65 5.40 -5.88
C MET A 161 7.23 4.16 -5.09
N PRO A 162 5.93 3.95 -4.84
CA PRO A 162 5.42 2.65 -4.38
C PRO A 162 5.78 1.52 -5.34
N VAL A 163 5.96 0.32 -4.81
CA VAL A 163 5.92 -0.88 -5.64
C VAL A 163 4.47 -1.18 -5.98
N ILE A 164 4.12 -1.07 -7.27
CA ILE A 164 2.78 -1.35 -7.78
C ILE A 164 2.84 -2.67 -8.53
N LEU A 165 1.95 -3.61 -8.21
CA LEU A 165 1.93 -4.93 -8.83
C LEU A 165 0.87 -5.01 -9.94
N PRO A 166 1.17 -5.71 -11.05
CA PRO A 166 0.18 -6.00 -12.07
C PRO A 166 -0.79 -7.08 -11.59
N ALA A 167 -1.98 -7.14 -12.20
CA ALA A 167 -3.10 -7.99 -11.75
C ALA A 167 -2.71 -9.49 -11.67
N GLU A 168 -1.93 -9.96 -12.62
CA GLU A 168 -1.45 -11.32 -12.75
C GLU A 168 -0.44 -11.73 -11.65
N ARG A 169 0.11 -10.78 -10.89
CA ARG A 169 1.07 -11.05 -9.80
C ARG A 169 0.47 -10.90 -8.41
N LEU A 170 -0.78 -10.46 -8.28
CA LEU A 170 -1.43 -10.22 -6.99
C LEU A 170 -1.53 -11.50 -6.14
N ARG A 171 -1.89 -12.63 -6.76
CA ARG A 171 -2.00 -13.92 -6.07
C ARG A 171 -0.63 -14.44 -5.64
N ASP A 172 0.37 -14.31 -6.50
CA ASP A 172 1.73 -14.74 -6.22
C ASP A 172 2.35 -13.92 -5.10
N TRP A 173 2.07 -12.61 -5.08
CA TRP A 173 2.46 -11.74 -3.99
C TRP A 173 1.87 -12.20 -2.66
N LEU A 174 0.59 -12.58 -2.60
CA LEU A 174 0.00 -13.03 -1.34
C LEU A 174 0.48 -14.42 -0.90
N ASN A 175 1.01 -15.25 -1.80
CA ASN A 175 1.42 -16.64 -1.49
C ASN A 175 2.80 -16.71 -0.80
N PRO A 176 2.88 -16.98 0.52
CA PRO A 176 4.14 -16.92 1.27
C PRO A 176 5.17 -17.99 0.87
N ARG A 177 4.81 -18.94 0.00
CA ARG A 177 5.75 -19.93 -0.56
C ARG A 177 6.61 -19.36 -1.69
N ASN A 178 6.18 -18.28 -2.32
CA ASN A 178 6.93 -17.60 -3.37
C ASN A 178 7.95 -16.64 -2.76
N ASP A 179 9.15 -16.52 -3.37
CA ASP A 179 10.11 -15.47 -2.99
C ASP A 179 9.52 -14.11 -3.37
N ALA A 180 9.42 -13.23 -2.38
CA ALA A 180 8.90 -11.88 -2.58
C ALA A 180 9.73 -11.08 -3.59
N ARG A 181 11.06 -11.25 -3.66
CA ARG A 181 11.92 -10.51 -4.58
C ARG A 181 11.59 -10.80 -6.04
N ASP A 182 11.37 -12.06 -6.37
CA ASP A 182 11.07 -12.49 -7.74
C ASP A 182 9.75 -11.87 -8.22
N ILE A 183 8.76 -11.80 -7.34
CA ILE A 183 7.47 -11.17 -7.66
C ILE A 183 7.61 -9.65 -7.85
N LEU A 184 8.45 -9.00 -7.04
CA LEU A 184 8.67 -7.55 -7.12
C LEU A 184 9.39 -7.11 -8.39
N GLN A 185 10.11 -8.00 -9.10
CA GLN A 185 10.71 -7.69 -10.39
C GLN A 185 9.66 -7.39 -11.48
N ALA A 186 8.44 -7.90 -11.31
CA ALA A 186 7.31 -7.64 -12.21
C ALA A 186 6.54 -6.35 -11.84
N ALA A 187 7.06 -5.52 -10.92
CA ALA A 187 6.42 -4.27 -10.56
C ALA A 187 6.21 -3.38 -11.78
N LEU A 188 5.04 -2.76 -11.88
CA LEU A 188 4.74 -1.81 -12.93
C LEU A 188 5.70 -0.62 -12.87
N ARG A 189 6.15 -0.19 -14.04
CA ARG A 189 7.09 0.92 -14.21
C ARG A 189 6.53 2.03 -15.08
N ASP A 190 5.64 1.72 -16.02
CA ASP A 190 5.00 2.70 -16.90
C ASP A 190 3.90 3.51 -16.18
N MET A 191 4.24 4.74 -15.81
CA MET A 191 3.42 5.61 -14.98
C MET A 191 2.98 6.85 -15.74
N GLU A 192 1.74 7.26 -15.49
CA GLU A 192 1.23 8.56 -15.88
C GLU A 192 1.01 9.45 -14.66
N TYR A 193 1.10 10.76 -14.87
CA TYR A 193 0.96 11.76 -13.83
C TYR A 193 0.15 12.96 -14.31
N GLN A 194 -0.57 13.58 -13.38
CA GLN A 194 -1.34 14.79 -13.62
C GLN A 194 -1.11 15.77 -12.45
N ARG A 195 -0.85 17.04 -12.77
CA ARG A 195 -0.80 18.11 -11.76
C ARG A 195 -2.20 18.34 -11.19
N VAL A 196 -2.30 18.44 -9.86
CA VAL A 196 -3.57 18.63 -9.11
C VAL A 196 -3.51 19.80 -8.16
#